data_AF-A0A842R728-F1
#
_entry.id   AF-A0A842R728-F1
#
_cell.length_a   1.000
_cell.length_b   1.000
_cell.length_c   1.000
_cell.angle_alpha   90.00
_cell.angle_beta   90.00
_cell.angle_gamma   90.00
#
_symmetry.space_group_name_H-M   'P 1'
#
loop_
_entity.id
_entity.type
_entity.pdbx_description
1 polymer ?
#
loop_
_entity_poly.entity_id
_entity_poly.type
_entity_poly.pdbx_seq_one_letter_code
_entity_poly.pdbx_strand_id
1 'polypeptide(L)'
;MTRDNLNAIFQGAYLGEANMKRTVKPSSDLILKPIGVVRANEEKMEFSIEIDEEYRNGLKELDQYTHAIVLFWASENDTPEARETLVSKELPFFYGEDAPEMGVFATRSEFRPNPVLISPTKLLHVDKASGIVRVAYMDAFDGTPVIDLKPYVPMSDRVMSAEYPTYLKHWPGSNEEAMEWWARQVKTLNGSGTG
;
A
#
# COMPACT_ATOMS: atom_id res chain seq x y z
N MET A 1 18.91 13.13 -20.74
CA MET A 1 19.64 11.84 -20.62
C MET A 1 19.10 10.92 -21.71
N THR A 2 19.95 10.30 -22.54
CA THR A 2 19.49 9.45 -23.66
C THR A 2 18.95 8.12 -23.14
N ARG A 3 18.05 7.47 -23.88
CA ARG A 3 17.48 6.15 -23.55
C ARG A 3 18.56 5.09 -23.28
N ASP A 4 19.67 5.19 -24.00
CA ASP A 4 20.82 4.28 -23.88
C ASP A 4 21.55 4.43 -22.54
N ASN A 5 21.63 5.65 -22.00
CA ASN A 5 22.25 5.90 -20.70
C ASN A 5 21.38 5.36 -19.55
N LEU A 6 20.06 5.32 -19.69
CA LEU A 6 19.17 4.75 -18.67
C LEU A 6 19.31 3.22 -18.60
N ASN A 7 19.33 2.54 -19.76
CA ASN A 7 19.48 1.08 -19.80
C ASN A 7 20.79 0.59 -19.18
N ALA A 8 21.91 1.29 -19.43
CA ALA A 8 23.20 0.96 -18.84
C ALA A 8 23.20 1.10 -17.31
N ILE A 9 22.52 2.12 -16.77
CA ILE A 9 22.40 2.34 -15.33
C ILE A 9 21.53 1.24 -14.67
N PHE A 10 20.38 0.90 -15.27
CA PHE A 10 19.50 -0.15 -14.72
C PHE A 10 20.13 -1.54 -14.77
N GLN A 11 20.84 -1.88 -15.85
CA GLN A 11 21.55 -3.17 -15.94
C GLN A 11 22.75 -3.24 -14.98
N GLY A 12 23.52 -2.16 -14.84
CA GLY A 12 24.71 -2.14 -13.98
C GLY A 12 24.40 -2.06 -12.49
N ALA A 13 23.36 -1.34 -12.07
CA ALA A 13 23.08 -1.06 -10.66
C ALA A 13 22.16 -2.09 -9.96
N TYR A 14 21.22 -2.70 -10.69
CA TYR A 14 20.21 -3.60 -10.10
C TYR A 14 20.32 -5.07 -10.54
N LEU A 15 20.95 -5.33 -11.68
CA LEU A 15 21.05 -6.67 -12.28
C LEU A 15 22.48 -7.23 -12.27
N GLY A 16 23.37 -6.66 -11.45
CA GLY A 16 24.83 -6.86 -11.45
C GLY A 16 25.24 -8.28 -11.85
N GLU A 17 26.02 -8.40 -12.93
CA GLU A 17 26.54 -9.64 -13.57
C GLU A 17 25.72 -10.93 -13.36
N ALA A 18 24.39 -10.85 -13.29
CA ALA A 18 23.54 -12.01 -13.18
C ALA A 18 23.28 -12.57 -14.60
N ASN A 19 24.37 -12.89 -15.31
CA ASN A 19 24.40 -13.85 -16.42
C ASN A 19 24.23 -15.29 -15.90
N MET A 20 23.42 -15.47 -14.85
CA MET A 20 22.90 -16.78 -14.49
C MET A 20 21.82 -17.08 -15.51
N LYS A 21 22.06 -18.07 -16.39
CA LYS A 21 21.05 -18.59 -17.31
C LYS A 21 19.75 -18.80 -16.52
N ARG A 22 18.78 -17.90 -16.66
CA ARG A 22 17.47 -18.02 -16.01
C ARG A 22 16.71 -19.14 -16.72
N THR A 23 17.01 -20.38 -16.34
CA THR A 23 16.30 -21.59 -16.78
C THR A 23 15.05 -21.85 -15.96
N VAL A 24 14.73 -21.00 -14.99
CA VAL A 24 13.51 -21.10 -14.20
C VAL A 24 12.37 -20.48 -15.01
N LYS A 25 11.54 -21.35 -15.60
CA LYS A 25 10.22 -20.96 -16.08
C LYS A 25 9.42 -20.51 -14.85
N PRO A 26 8.83 -19.31 -14.84
CA PRO A 26 7.98 -18.89 -13.73
C PRO A 26 6.88 -19.95 -13.52
N SER A 27 6.63 -20.32 -12.27
CA SER A 27 5.43 -21.08 -11.91
C SER A 27 4.21 -20.35 -12.49
N SER A 28 3.25 -21.09 -13.04
CA SER A 28 1.95 -20.50 -13.44
C SER A 28 1.18 -19.99 -12.23
N ASP A 29 1.48 -20.55 -11.05
CA ASP A 29 0.73 -20.31 -9.82
C ASP A 29 1.64 -19.59 -8.82
N LEU A 30 1.17 -18.43 -8.34
CA LEU A 30 1.85 -17.62 -7.32
C LEU A 30 1.18 -17.89 -5.97
N ILE A 31 1.92 -18.49 -5.04
CA ILE A 31 1.46 -18.73 -3.67
C ILE A 31 2.06 -17.64 -2.77
N LEU A 32 1.19 -16.80 -2.20
CA LEU A 32 1.58 -15.83 -1.18
C LEU A 32 1.35 -16.44 0.21
N LYS A 33 2.31 -16.23 1.10
CA LYS A 33 2.18 -16.58 2.52
C LYS A 33 2.10 -15.28 3.32
N PRO A 34 1.05 -15.07 4.13
CA PRO A 34 1.04 -13.97 5.06
C PRO A 34 2.24 -14.05 6.01
N ILE A 35 2.83 -12.90 6.33
CA ILE A 35 3.95 -12.78 7.27
C ILE A 35 3.52 -12.33 8.66
N GLY A 36 2.23 -12.05 8.82
CA GLY A 36 1.65 -11.48 10.01
C GLY A 36 0.26 -10.90 9.75
N VAL A 37 -0.21 -10.09 10.70
CA VAL A 37 -1.56 -9.55 10.71
C VAL A 37 -1.58 -8.09 11.16
N VAL A 38 -2.51 -7.32 10.60
CA VAL A 38 -2.81 -5.97 11.08
C VAL A 38 -3.63 -6.05 12.36
N ARG A 39 -3.25 -5.23 13.35
CA ARG A 39 -4.08 -4.89 14.50
C ARG A 39 -4.51 -3.44 14.41
N ALA A 40 -5.82 -3.20 14.40
CA ALA A 40 -6.39 -1.87 14.24
C ALA A 40 -7.47 -1.62 15.29
N ASN A 41 -7.26 -0.59 16.12
CA ASN A 41 -8.27 -0.05 17.02
C ASN A 41 -8.53 1.41 16.63
N GLU A 42 -9.53 1.61 15.77
CA GLU A 42 -9.88 2.95 15.25
C GLU A 42 -10.38 3.90 16.35
N GLU A 43 -11.12 3.39 17.35
CA GLU A 43 -11.62 4.21 18.47
C GLU A 43 -10.48 4.86 19.26
N LYS A 44 -9.38 4.12 19.45
CA LYS A 44 -8.19 4.58 20.18
C LYS A 44 -7.10 5.13 19.27
N MET A 45 -7.28 5.07 17.96
CA MET A 45 -6.25 5.38 16.96
C MET A 45 -4.95 4.61 17.20
N GLU A 46 -5.07 3.33 17.54
CA GLU A 46 -3.94 2.43 17.80
C GLU A 46 -3.80 1.41 16.68
N PHE A 47 -2.66 1.42 15.99
CA PHE A 47 -2.37 0.55 14.87
C PHE A 47 -1.03 -0.16 15.06
N SER A 48 -1.01 -1.45 14.75
CA SER A 48 0.23 -2.22 14.71
C SER A 48 0.18 -3.36 13.71
N ILE A 49 1.34 -3.90 13.38
CA ILE A 49 1.49 -5.13 12.60
C ILE A 49 2.14 -6.15 13.52
N GLU A 50 1.50 -7.29 13.70
CA GLU A 50 2.03 -8.44 14.43
C GLU A 50 2.67 -9.39 13.42
N ILE A 51 4.00 -9.51 13.45
CA ILE A 51 4.77 -10.41 12.59
C ILE A 51 4.89 -11.80 13.22
N ASP A 52 4.57 -12.83 12.45
CA ASP A 52 4.63 -14.22 12.90
C ASP A 52 6.07 -14.60 13.25
N GLU A 53 6.23 -15.49 14.24
CA GLU A 53 7.52 -15.83 14.84
C GLU A 53 8.59 -16.22 13.81
N GLU A 54 8.21 -17.00 12.79
CA GLU A 54 9.12 -17.47 11.74
C GLU A 54 9.70 -16.34 10.87
N TYR A 55 9.04 -15.17 10.81
CA TYR A 55 9.47 -14.02 9.99
C TYR A 55 10.13 -12.90 10.79
N ARG A 56 10.12 -12.93 12.13
CA ARG A 56 10.60 -11.81 12.98
C ARG A 56 12.06 -11.44 12.77
N ASN A 57 12.92 -12.39 12.38
CA ASN A 57 14.31 -12.08 12.03
C ASN A 57 14.42 -11.06 10.88
N GLY A 58 13.40 -10.96 10.02
CA GLY A 58 13.31 -9.95 8.96
C GLY A 58 13.13 -8.52 9.45
N LEU A 59 12.78 -8.30 10.73
CA LEU A 59 12.63 -6.95 11.32
C LEU A 59 13.97 -6.29 11.69
N LYS A 60 15.10 -6.99 11.54
CA LYS A 60 16.42 -6.45 11.86
C LYS A 60 16.69 -5.16 11.08
N GLU A 61 17.17 -4.12 11.77
CA GLU A 61 17.40 -2.76 11.26
C GLU A 61 16.18 -1.98 10.76
N LEU A 62 14.95 -2.53 10.82
CA LEU A 62 13.77 -1.77 10.40
C LEU A 62 13.54 -0.52 11.28
N ASP A 63 13.96 -0.57 12.54
CA ASP A 63 13.93 0.54 13.49
C ASP A 63 14.84 1.72 13.11
N GLN A 64 15.72 1.55 12.11
CA GLN A 64 16.55 2.64 11.58
C GLN A 64 15.79 3.51 10.56
N TYR A 65 14.59 3.09 10.14
CA TYR A 65 13.74 3.83 9.21
C TYR A 65 12.62 4.55 9.95
N THR A 66 12.20 5.69 9.41
CA THR A 66 11.07 6.45 9.97
C THR A 66 9.73 6.00 9.39
N HIS A 67 9.73 5.36 8.22
CA HIS A 67 8.54 4.97 7.49
C HIS A 67 8.75 3.61 6.83
N ALA A 68 7.64 2.91 6.64
CA ALA A 68 7.57 1.65 5.92
C ALA A 68 6.44 1.68 4.90
N ILE A 69 6.53 0.80 3.91
CA ILE A 69 5.49 0.44 2.97
C ILE A 69 5.00 -0.94 3.38
N VAL A 70 3.72 -1.05 3.70
CA VAL A 70 3.05 -2.29 4.08
C VAL A 70 2.28 -2.79 2.87
N LEU A 71 2.48 -4.05 2.48
CA LEU A 71 1.62 -4.74 1.53
C LEU A 71 0.73 -5.69 2.30
N PHE A 72 -0.57 -5.63 2.05
CA PHE A 72 -1.56 -6.41 2.77
C PHE A 72 -2.66 -6.88 1.84
N TRP A 73 -3.43 -7.87 2.27
CA TRP A 73 -4.43 -8.54 1.47
C TRP A 73 -5.83 -8.10 1.88
N ALA A 74 -6.65 -7.59 0.95
CA ALA A 74 -8.02 -7.21 1.25
C ALA A 74 -8.92 -8.45 1.43
N SER A 75 -8.72 -9.17 2.53
CA SER A 75 -9.34 -10.47 2.82
C SER A 75 -10.86 -10.42 2.88
N GLU A 76 -11.43 -9.31 3.35
CA GLU A 76 -12.89 -9.09 3.40
C GLU A 76 -13.52 -8.96 2.00
N ASN A 77 -12.72 -8.69 0.96
CA ASN A 77 -13.17 -8.53 -0.42
C ASN A 77 -12.51 -9.55 -1.35
N ASP A 78 -12.01 -10.66 -0.81
CA ASP A 78 -11.45 -11.77 -1.57
C ASP A 78 -12.56 -12.73 -2.04
N THR A 79 -13.41 -12.26 -2.95
CA THR A 79 -14.45 -13.08 -3.59
C THR A 79 -14.21 -13.22 -5.10
N PRO A 80 -14.75 -14.27 -5.75
CA PRO A 80 -14.67 -14.41 -7.21
C PRO A 80 -15.18 -13.17 -7.94
N GLU A 81 -16.31 -12.60 -7.50
CA GLU A 81 -16.94 -11.43 -8.12
C GLU A 81 -16.05 -10.18 -8.00
N ALA A 82 -15.47 -9.95 -6.82
CA ALA A 82 -14.54 -8.86 -6.56
C ALA A 82 -13.27 -8.98 -7.43
N ARG A 83 -12.76 -10.20 -7.63
CA ARG A 83 -11.58 -10.47 -8.45
C ARG A 83 -11.83 -10.32 -9.95
N GLU A 84 -13.04 -10.60 -10.41
CA GLU A 84 -13.46 -10.45 -11.80
C GLU A 84 -13.79 -8.99 -12.16
N THR A 85 -13.93 -8.12 -11.16
CA THR A 85 -14.16 -6.69 -11.39
C THR A 85 -12.92 -6.06 -12.02
N LEU A 86 -13.04 -5.67 -13.30
CA LEU A 86 -11.98 -4.99 -14.05
C LEU A 86 -12.26 -3.52 -14.32
N VAL A 87 -13.53 -3.12 -14.22
CA VAL A 87 -14.02 -1.76 -14.44
C VAL A 87 -15.09 -1.46 -13.41
N SER A 88 -15.02 -0.30 -12.78
CA SER A 88 -16.03 0.17 -11.83
C SER A 88 -16.57 1.54 -12.24
N LYS A 89 -17.89 1.65 -12.18
CA LYS A 89 -18.62 2.91 -12.24
C LYS A 89 -18.98 3.43 -10.85
N GLU A 90 -19.03 2.53 -9.86
CA GLU A 90 -19.31 2.85 -8.46
C GLU A 90 -17.99 3.12 -7.76
N LEU A 91 -17.55 4.37 -7.90
CA LEU A 91 -16.33 4.85 -7.25
C LEU A 91 -16.71 5.55 -5.94
N PRO A 92 -15.84 5.47 -4.92
CA PRO A 92 -16.05 6.21 -3.70
C PRO A 92 -16.22 7.71 -3.96
N PHE A 93 -17.07 8.37 -3.19
CA PHE A 93 -17.47 9.79 -3.40
C PHE A 93 -16.30 10.76 -3.58
N PHE A 94 -15.15 10.45 -2.98
CA PHE A 94 -13.94 11.27 -3.05
C PHE A 94 -13.31 11.35 -4.44
N TYR A 95 -13.67 10.44 -5.36
CA TYR A 95 -13.33 10.55 -6.78
C TYR A 95 -14.10 11.66 -7.51
N GLY A 96 -15.16 12.21 -6.89
CA GLY A 96 -16.00 13.27 -7.44
C GLY A 96 -17.26 12.72 -8.13
N GLU A 97 -18.32 13.53 -8.18
CA GLU A 97 -19.61 13.15 -8.78
C GLU A 97 -19.50 12.89 -10.29
N ASP A 98 -18.59 13.60 -10.97
CA ASP A 98 -18.33 13.47 -12.40
C ASP A 98 -17.19 12.48 -12.72
N ALA A 99 -16.80 11.63 -11.76
CA ALA A 99 -15.74 10.65 -11.99
C ALA A 99 -16.12 9.72 -13.15
N PRO A 100 -15.24 9.52 -14.14
CA PRO A 100 -15.52 8.61 -15.24
C PRO A 100 -15.55 7.17 -14.72
N GLU A 101 -16.19 6.30 -15.48
CA GLU A 101 -15.99 4.86 -15.32
C GLU A 101 -14.50 4.53 -15.52
N MET A 102 -13.93 3.75 -14.60
CA MET A 102 -12.49 3.49 -14.56
C MET A 102 -12.18 2.01 -14.45
N GLY A 103 -11.14 1.58 -15.17
CA GLY A 103 -10.53 0.29 -14.94
C GLY A 103 -9.89 0.23 -13.55
N VAL A 104 -9.91 -0.92 -12.88
CA VAL A 104 -9.38 -1.08 -11.51
C VAL A 104 -7.88 -0.74 -11.38
N PHE A 105 -7.12 -0.81 -12.48
CA PHE A 105 -5.71 -0.40 -12.52
C PHE A 105 -5.50 1.13 -12.60
N ALA A 106 -6.55 1.89 -12.90
CA ALA A 106 -6.57 3.35 -12.78
C ALA A 106 -7.08 3.81 -11.40
N THR A 107 -7.43 2.87 -10.51
CA THR A 107 -7.92 3.17 -9.17
C THR A 107 -7.06 2.52 -8.10
N ARG A 108 -7.43 2.77 -6.84
CA ARG A 108 -6.83 2.15 -5.66
C ARG A 108 -7.77 1.17 -4.96
N SER A 109 -8.87 0.79 -5.63
CA SER A 109 -9.88 -0.11 -5.06
C SER A 109 -9.34 -1.49 -4.75
N GLU A 110 -9.84 -2.06 -3.67
CA GLU A 110 -9.70 -3.43 -3.21
C GLU A 110 -10.33 -4.48 -4.14
N PHE A 111 -11.29 -4.11 -4.98
CA PHE A 111 -11.85 -4.98 -6.01
C PHE A 111 -10.88 -5.06 -7.19
N ARG A 112 -10.11 -6.14 -7.26
CA ARG A 112 -9.09 -6.36 -8.29
C ARG A 112 -8.72 -7.85 -8.37
N PRO A 113 -8.16 -8.31 -9.51
CA PRO A 113 -7.80 -9.73 -9.69
C PRO A 113 -6.90 -10.30 -8.59
N ASN A 114 -5.98 -9.50 -8.06
CA ASN A 114 -5.15 -9.83 -6.90
C ASN A 114 -5.32 -8.71 -5.86
N PRO A 115 -6.07 -8.90 -4.76
CA PRO A 115 -6.42 -7.88 -3.77
C PRO A 115 -5.24 -7.49 -2.86
N VAL A 116 -4.07 -7.27 -3.45
CA VAL A 116 -2.89 -6.72 -2.80
C VAL A 116 -3.05 -5.20 -2.75
N LEU A 117 -3.13 -4.69 -1.53
CA LEU A 117 -3.14 -3.29 -1.18
C LEU A 117 -1.78 -2.88 -0.63
N ILE A 118 -1.55 -1.57 -0.57
CA ILE A 118 -0.25 -1.00 -0.22
C ILE A 118 -0.45 0.33 0.47
N SER A 119 0.21 0.50 1.63
CA SER A 119 0.12 1.73 2.40
C SER A 119 1.47 2.15 2.96
N PRO A 120 1.93 3.37 2.66
CA PRO A 120 3.04 3.97 3.38
C PRO A 120 2.57 4.41 4.77
N THR A 121 3.36 4.14 5.79
CA THR A 121 3.05 4.51 7.16
C THR A 121 4.30 4.87 7.94
N LYS A 122 4.14 5.72 8.96
CA LYS A 122 5.21 6.10 9.87
C LYS A 122 5.40 5.00 10.92
N LEU A 123 6.64 4.55 11.09
CA LEU A 123 7.03 3.64 12.16
C LEU A 123 7.10 4.41 13.47
N LEU A 124 6.36 3.95 14.48
CA LEU A 124 6.39 4.50 15.84
C LEU A 124 7.30 3.69 16.75
N HIS A 125 7.27 2.37 16.60
CA HIS A 125 8.10 1.44 17.37
C HIS A 125 8.22 0.10 16.65
N VAL A 126 9.38 -0.55 16.77
CA VAL A 126 9.63 -1.90 16.24
C VAL A 126 10.18 -2.75 17.39
N ASP A 127 9.36 -3.66 17.89
CA ASP A 127 9.79 -4.67 18.87
C ASP A 127 10.09 -5.98 18.15
N LYS A 128 11.38 -6.22 17.94
CA LYS A 128 11.91 -7.42 17.27
C LYS A 128 11.61 -8.72 18.02
N ALA A 129 11.51 -8.67 19.35
CA ALA A 129 11.32 -9.87 20.16
C ALA A 129 9.86 -10.35 20.13
N SER A 130 8.93 -9.41 20.33
CA SER A 130 7.49 -9.72 20.25
C SER A 130 6.96 -9.78 18.82
N GLY A 131 7.67 -9.20 17.85
CA GLY A 131 7.23 -9.08 16.46
C GLY A 131 6.23 -7.94 16.23
N ILE A 132 6.08 -7.03 17.19
CA ILE A 132 5.10 -5.94 17.11
C ILE A 132 5.75 -4.70 16.47
N VAL A 133 5.17 -4.25 15.36
CA VAL A 133 5.52 -3.00 14.69
C VAL A 133 4.38 -2.00 14.87
N ARG A 134 4.55 -1.01 15.75
CA ARG A 134 3.56 0.05 15.96
C ARG A 134 3.70 1.11 14.88
N VAL A 135 2.59 1.54 14.31
CA VAL A 135 2.56 2.48 13.19
C VAL A 135 1.56 3.60 13.46
N ALA A 136 1.75 4.75 12.80
CA ALA A 136 0.91 5.92 13.05
C ALA A 136 -0.51 5.76 12.50
N TYR A 137 -0.67 5.00 11.42
CA TYR A 137 -1.94 4.80 10.74
C TYR A 137 -1.88 3.56 9.85
N MET A 138 -3.03 2.90 9.66
CA MET A 138 -3.26 1.87 8.65
C MET A 138 -4.68 2.04 8.12
N ASP A 139 -4.85 1.90 6.80
CA ASP A 139 -6.12 1.82 6.08
C ASP A 139 -6.49 0.34 5.83
N ALA A 140 -6.45 -0.46 6.89
CA ALA A 140 -6.74 -1.89 6.86
C ALA A 140 -7.57 -2.28 8.10
N PHE A 141 -8.50 -3.22 7.91
CA PHE A 141 -9.31 -3.76 9.02
C PHE A 141 -8.44 -4.55 10.01
N ASP A 142 -8.89 -4.64 11.26
CA ASP A 142 -8.28 -5.56 12.24
C ASP A 142 -8.35 -7.00 11.72
N GLY A 143 -7.25 -7.75 11.85
CA GLY A 143 -7.18 -9.11 11.32
C GLY A 143 -6.74 -9.20 9.86
N THR A 144 -6.51 -8.08 9.17
CA THR A 144 -6.07 -8.08 7.76
C THR A 144 -4.70 -8.76 7.61
N PRO A 145 -4.54 -9.76 6.71
CA PRO A 145 -3.26 -10.42 6.48
C PRO A 145 -2.22 -9.48 5.86
N VAL A 146 -1.00 -9.48 6.42
CA VAL A 146 0.14 -8.74 5.86
C VAL A 146 0.94 -9.66 4.94
N ILE A 147 1.24 -9.19 3.74
CA ILE A 147 2.01 -9.93 2.73
C ILE A 147 3.49 -9.56 2.78
N ASP A 148 3.80 -8.27 2.99
CA ASP A 148 5.17 -7.77 2.94
C ASP A 148 5.31 -6.46 3.73
N LEU A 149 6.54 -6.18 4.16
CA LEU A 149 6.89 -4.95 4.88
C LEU A 149 8.25 -4.47 4.39
N LYS A 150 8.30 -3.25 3.86
CA LYS A 150 9.51 -2.67 3.28
C LYS A 150 9.80 -1.31 3.90
N PRO A 151 11.06 -0.90 4.08
CA PRO A 151 11.34 0.49 4.41
C PRO A 151 10.86 1.40 3.28
N TYR A 152 10.31 2.56 3.62
CA TYR A 152 10.08 3.63 2.65
C TYR A 152 11.42 4.32 2.36
N VAL A 153 11.84 4.30 1.11
CA VAL A 153 13.11 4.84 0.65
C VAL A 153 12.83 6.01 -0.29
N PRO A 154 13.00 7.27 0.15
CA PRO A 154 12.68 8.45 -0.68
C PRO A 154 13.39 8.49 -2.03
N MET A 155 14.54 7.82 -2.17
CA MET A 155 15.28 7.73 -3.44
C MET A 155 14.49 6.95 -4.51
N SER A 156 13.72 5.93 -4.14
CA SER A 156 12.96 5.08 -5.07
C SER A 156 11.46 5.35 -5.03
N ASP A 157 10.93 5.76 -3.88
CA ASP A 157 9.48 5.76 -3.65
C ASP A 157 8.85 7.15 -3.77
N ARG A 158 9.67 8.21 -3.77
CA ARG A 158 9.21 9.60 -3.90
C ARG A 158 9.44 10.13 -5.31
N VAL A 159 8.36 10.43 -6.01
CA VAL A 159 8.39 11.02 -7.35
C VAL A 159 7.83 12.45 -7.28
N MET A 160 8.72 13.44 -7.28
CA MET A 160 8.34 14.86 -7.12
C MET A 160 7.49 15.42 -8.27
N SER A 161 7.53 14.78 -9.44
CA SER A 161 6.80 15.19 -10.65
C SER A 161 5.56 14.33 -10.91
N ALA A 162 5.11 13.55 -9.93
CA ALA A 162 3.87 12.78 -10.06
C ALA A 162 2.66 13.74 -10.04
N GLU A 163 1.75 13.57 -10.98
CA GLU A 163 0.54 14.39 -11.09
C GLU A 163 -0.70 13.52 -11.24
N TYR A 164 -1.82 14.02 -10.74
CA TYR A 164 -3.13 13.42 -10.94
C TYR A 164 -3.72 13.77 -12.31
N PRO A 165 -4.63 12.94 -12.85
CA PRO A 165 -5.47 13.36 -13.95
C PRO A 165 -6.30 14.58 -13.54
N THR A 166 -6.72 15.39 -14.52
CA THR A 166 -7.39 16.69 -14.27
C THR A 166 -8.58 16.61 -13.31
N TYR A 167 -9.38 15.53 -13.39
CA TYR A 167 -10.56 15.33 -12.54
C TYR A 167 -10.23 14.90 -11.09
N LEU A 168 -8.97 14.61 -10.76
CA LEU A 168 -8.49 14.32 -9.39
C LEU A 168 -7.53 15.40 -8.87
N LYS A 169 -7.43 16.57 -9.51
CA LYS A 169 -6.54 17.65 -9.04
C LYS A 169 -6.91 18.23 -7.68
N HIS A 170 -8.12 17.96 -7.18
CA HIS A 170 -8.54 18.32 -5.83
C HIS A 170 -7.97 17.39 -4.74
N TRP A 171 -7.33 16.30 -5.13
CA TRP A 171 -6.70 15.37 -4.19
C TRP A 171 -5.42 15.95 -3.58
N PRO A 172 -5.11 15.58 -2.32
CA PRO A 172 -3.87 15.95 -1.63
C PRO A 172 -2.63 15.40 -2.35
N GLY A 173 -1.52 16.14 -2.34
CA GLY A 173 -0.28 15.75 -3.04
C GLY A 173 0.66 14.85 -2.21
N SER A 174 0.35 14.61 -0.95
CA SER A 174 1.14 13.79 -0.02
C SER A 174 0.26 13.05 0.98
N ASN A 175 0.81 12.07 1.68
CA ASN A 175 0.07 11.35 2.73
C ASN A 175 -0.30 12.29 3.88
N GLU A 176 0.60 13.19 4.25
CA GLU A 176 0.40 14.16 5.32
C GLU A 176 -0.79 15.08 5.01
N GLU A 177 -0.83 15.64 3.80
CA GLU A 177 -1.98 16.43 3.33
C GLU A 177 -3.26 15.59 3.25
N ALA A 178 -3.13 14.30 2.90
CA ALA A 178 -4.27 13.40 2.79
C ALA A 178 -4.91 13.11 4.14
N MET A 179 -4.13 12.93 5.21
CA MET A 179 -4.67 12.72 6.55
C MET A 179 -5.52 13.90 7.01
N GLU A 180 -5.04 15.14 6.78
CA GLU A 180 -5.83 16.33 7.08
C GLU A 180 -7.08 16.44 6.21
N TRP A 181 -6.97 16.08 4.94
CA TRP A 181 -8.07 16.07 4.00
C TRP A 181 -9.16 15.07 4.41
N TRP A 182 -8.79 13.83 4.76
CA TRP A 182 -9.71 12.81 5.28
C TRP A 182 -10.40 13.25 6.57
N ALA A 183 -9.65 13.84 7.50
CA ALA A 183 -10.21 14.36 8.75
C ALA A 183 -11.27 15.44 8.50
N ARG A 184 -11.17 16.22 7.41
CA ARG A 184 -12.21 17.17 7.00
C ARG A 184 -13.43 16.47 6.41
N GLN A 185 -13.23 15.51 5.51
CA GLN A 185 -14.34 14.77 4.88
C GLN A 185 -15.21 14.03 5.91
N VAL A 186 -14.60 13.34 6.87
CA VAL A 186 -15.32 12.62 7.93
C VAL A 186 -16.16 13.58 8.78
N LYS A 187 -15.65 14.78 9.09
CA LYS A 187 -16.42 15.81 9.81
C LYS A 187 -17.62 16.30 9.01
N THR A 188 -17.48 16.44 7.68
CA THR A 188 -18.58 16.85 6.81
C THR A 188 -19.66 15.79 6.74
N LEU A 189 -19.29 14.51 6.61
CA LEU A 189 -20.22 13.37 6.60
C LEU A 189 -20.98 13.23 7.93
N ASN A 190 -20.30 13.45 9.06
CA ASN A 190 -20.91 13.39 10.39
C ASN A 190 -21.68 14.68 10.75
N GLY A 191 -21.43 15.79 10.05
CA GLY A 191 -22.05 17.10 10.28
C GLY A 191 -23.33 17.35 9.49
N SER A 192 -23.66 16.51 8.49
CA SER A 192 -24.92 16.58 7.74
C SER A 192 -26.10 15.87 8.43
N GLY A 193 -25.92 15.42 9.67
CA GLY A 193 -26.91 14.69 10.48
C GLY A 193 -27.62 15.49 11.57
N THR A 194 -27.61 16.84 11.53
CA THR A 194 -28.46 17.68 12.38
C THR A 194 -29.05 18.84 11.58
N GLY A 195 -30.13 18.55 10.87
CA GLY A 195 -31.06 19.51 10.27
C GLY A 195 -32.48 19.01 10.45
#